data_AF-A0A7W1QBT0-F1
#
_entry.id   AF-A0A7W1QBT0-F1
#
_cell.length_a   1.000
_cell.length_b   1.000
_cell.length_c   1.000
_cell.angle_alpha   90.00
_cell.angle_beta   90.00
_cell.angle_gamma   90.00
#
_symmetry.space_group_name_H-M   'P 1'
#
loop_
_entity.id
_entity.type
_entity.pdbx_description
1 polymer ?
#
loop_
_entity_poly.entity_id
_entity_poly.type
_entity_poly.pdbx_seq_one_letter_code
_entity_poly.pdbx_strand_id
1 'polypeptide(L)'
;LMDAYVRMGCRPTWTCAPYQLPDRPGFGEHVAWAESNAIVFANSVMGARTNRYGDFIDICAAITGRVPDCGLHTDEGRRATLHLRLTGVRKQLLDHDVLYPVLGHLLGLRAGNGVVAVEGLPQNTSEDRLKAVGAAAASSGAIALFHAIGVTPEAPTWNVVAGAGAREDMVTLADLRAARDQLARVPSGAEIGAVSVGTPHASERELRRLADLVADDRPSIPFYVNTGRAQLAGIGSVADDLVDAGVTVVTDTCTYITPVMHGLAGPVMTDSGKWAWYAPSNLGYEVAIGSLEECVRSAAVGRVVRDETIWGT
;
A
#
# COMPACT_ATOMS: atom_id res chain seq x y z
N LEU A 1 -24.30 1.25 -12.00
CA LEU A 1 -23.12 2.06 -12.37
C LEU A 1 -22.12 1.24 -13.17
N MET A 2 -21.63 0.11 -12.66
CA MET A 2 -20.63 -0.73 -13.35
C MET A 2 -21.04 -1.17 -14.77
N ASP A 3 -22.29 -1.58 -14.97
CA ASP A 3 -22.80 -1.92 -16.32
C ASP A 3 -22.74 -0.74 -17.30
N ALA A 4 -22.84 0.49 -16.82
CA ALA A 4 -22.72 1.67 -17.67
C ALA A 4 -21.28 1.84 -18.18
N TYR A 5 -20.28 1.61 -17.32
CA TYR A 5 -18.86 1.63 -17.72
C TYR A 5 -18.57 0.56 -18.77
N VAL A 6 -19.07 -0.66 -18.57
CA VAL A 6 -18.91 -1.74 -19.56
C VAL A 6 -19.59 -1.39 -20.90
N ARG A 7 -20.79 -0.81 -20.88
CA ARG A 7 -21.46 -0.33 -22.11
C ARG A 7 -20.70 0.80 -22.81
N MET A 8 -19.89 1.58 -22.10
CA MET A 8 -18.99 2.59 -22.68
C MET A 8 -17.69 1.99 -23.24
N GLY A 9 -17.47 0.68 -23.10
CA GLY A 9 -16.29 -0.02 -23.60
C GLY A 9 -15.17 -0.21 -22.57
N CYS A 10 -15.40 0.11 -21.29
CA CYS A 10 -14.42 -0.15 -20.24
C CYS A 10 -14.21 -1.66 -20.04
N ARG A 11 -12.95 -2.06 -19.87
CA ARG A 11 -12.61 -3.42 -19.43
C ARG A 11 -12.82 -3.54 -17.92
N PRO A 12 -13.69 -4.45 -17.44
CA PRO A 12 -13.99 -4.61 -16.02
C PRO A 12 -12.87 -5.37 -15.28
N THR A 13 -11.77 -4.68 -14.98
CA THR A 13 -10.59 -5.28 -14.31
C THR A 13 -10.76 -5.42 -12.81
N TRP A 14 -11.65 -4.62 -12.20
CA TRP A 14 -12.04 -4.65 -10.78
C TRP A 14 -10.86 -4.81 -9.81
N THR A 15 -9.81 -4.01 -10.02
CA THR A 15 -8.64 -4.02 -9.15
C THR A 15 -8.29 -2.61 -8.71
N CYS A 16 -7.95 -2.46 -7.43
CA CYS A 16 -7.38 -1.22 -6.91
C CYS A 16 -5.89 -1.07 -7.25
N ALA A 17 -5.26 -2.10 -7.84
CA ALA A 17 -3.86 -2.12 -8.23
C ALA A 17 -3.71 -2.30 -9.76
N PRO A 18 -4.23 -1.37 -10.59
CA PRO A 18 -4.21 -1.50 -12.05
C PRO A 18 -2.79 -1.51 -12.65
N TYR A 19 -1.81 -0.95 -11.95
CA TYR A 19 -0.38 -1.01 -12.32
C TYR A 19 0.22 -2.43 -12.31
N GLN A 20 -0.48 -3.42 -11.75
CA GLN A 20 -0.10 -4.83 -11.81
C GLN A 20 -0.63 -5.54 -13.06
N LEU A 21 -1.39 -4.83 -13.92
CA LEU A 21 -1.89 -5.37 -15.18
C LEU A 21 -0.87 -5.18 -16.31
N PRO A 22 -0.98 -5.94 -17.43
CA PRO A 22 -0.05 -5.82 -18.55
C PRO A 22 0.01 -4.42 -19.17
N ASP A 23 -1.12 -3.71 -19.21
CA ASP A 23 -1.24 -2.37 -19.81
C ASP A 23 -0.82 -1.26 -18.82
N ARG A 24 0.36 -1.40 -18.19
CA ARG A 24 0.89 -0.39 -17.27
C ARG A 24 1.53 0.79 -18.06
N PRO A 25 1.33 2.05 -17.62
CA PRO A 25 1.89 3.20 -18.30
C PRO A 25 3.42 3.28 -18.15
N GLY A 26 4.06 3.92 -19.13
CA GLY A 26 5.49 4.18 -19.14
C GLY A 26 5.90 5.42 -18.33
N PHE A 27 7.21 5.58 -18.15
CA PHE A 27 7.78 6.79 -17.55
C PHE A 27 7.42 8.03 -18.37
N GLY A 28 6.96 9.09 -17.69
CA GLY A 28 6.53 10.34 -18.28
C GLY A 28 5.16 10.30 -18.96
N GLU A 29 4.52 9.12 -19.07
CA GLU A 29 3.20 8.99 -19.70
C GLU A 29 2.12 9.65 -18.84
N HIS A 30 1.22 10.40 -19.47
CA HIS A 30 0.11 11.07 -18.79
C HIS A 30 -1.10 10.14 -18.73
N VAL A 31 -1.56 9.83 -17.52
CA VAL A 31 -2.75 9.02 -17.26
C VAL A 31 -3.70 9.75 -16.32
N ALA A 32 -4.96 9.32 -16.27
CA ALA A 32 -5.94 9.80 -15.31
C ALA A 32 -6.51 8.61 -14.53
N TRP A 33 -6.07 8.43 -13.29
CA TRP A 33 -6.57 7.40 -12.39
C TRP A 33 -7.24 8.04 -11.18
N ALA A 34 -8.32 7.44 -10.68
CA ALA A 34 -9.10 7.96 -9.55
C ALA A 34 -8.94 7.15 -8.24
N GLU A 35 -8.09 6.12 -8.25
CA GLU A 35 -7.81 5.31 -7.06
C GLU A 35 -6.52 5.77 -6.37
N SER A 36 -6.61 6.10 -5.08
CA SER A 36 -5.57 6.86 -4.37
C SER A 36 -4.20 6.17 -4.34
N ASN A 37 -4.17 4.85 -4.13
CA ASN A 37 -2.91 4.10 -4.13
C ASN A 37 -2.32 3.99 -5.55
N ALA A 38 -3.17 3.84 -6.56
CA ALA A 38 -2.77 3.73 -7.95
C ALA A 38 -2.18 5.05 -8.46
N ILE A 39 -2.77 6.19 -8.09
CA ILE A 39 -2.23 7.53 -8.36
C ILE A 39 -0.80 7.64 -7.83
N VAL A 40 -0.57 7.29 -6.56
CA VAL A 40 0.76 7.37 -5.96
C VAL A 40 1.73 6.41 -6.64
N PHE A 41 1.32 5.18 -6.92
CA PHE A 41 2.17 4.21 -7.59
C PHE A 41 2.57 4.68 -9.00
N ALA A 42 1.62 5.23 -9.76
CA ALA A 42 1.87 5.79 -11.08
C ALA A 42 2.90 6.91 -11.04
N ASN A 43 2.71 7.88 -10.13
CA ASN A 43 3.62 9.00 -10.00
C ASN A 43 5.00 8.58 -9.48
N SER A 44 5.04 7.86 -8.36
CA SER A 44 6.28 7.56 -7.65
C SER A 44 7.07 6.41 -8.26
N VAL A 45 6.41 5.29 -8.53
CA VAL A 45 7.11 4.04 -8.88
C VAL A 45 7.35 3.95 -10.38
N MET A 46 6.36 4.34 -11.19
CA MET A 46 6.47 4.28 -12.64
C MET A 46 7.04 5.57 -13.26
N GLY A 47 6.96 6.70 -12.55
CA GLY A 47 7.27 8.01 -13.13
C GLY A 47 6.25 8.47 -14.17
N ALA A 48 5.08 7.82 -14.22
CA ALA A 48 3.94 8.31 -14.98
C ALA A 48 3.38 9.59 -14.31
N ARG A 49 2.48 10.28 -15.01
CA ARG A 49 1.98 11.59 -14.61
C ARG A 49 0.48 11.58 -14.46
N THR A 50 -0.01 11.73 -13.24
CA THR A 50 -1.44 11.86 -12.93
C THR A 50 -1.63 12.78 -11.73
N ASN A 51 -2.63 13.66 -11.79
CA ASN A 51 -3.09 14.35 -10.59
C ASN A 51 -3.88 13.40 -9.68
N ARG A 52 -4.20 13.89 -8.48
CA ARG A 52 -5.12 13.22 -7.56
C ARG A 52 -6.57 13.43 -7.99
N TYR A 53 -6.99 12.67 -8.99
CA TYR A 53 -8.38 12.72 -9.46
C TYR A 53 -9.31 12.03 -8.47
N GLY A 54 -10.48 12.63 -8.28
CA GLY A 54 -11.59 11.98 -7.60
C GLY A 54 -12.32 11.03 -8.55
N ASP A 55 -13.17 10.20 -7.97
CA ASP A 55 -14.06 9.33 -8.74
C ASP A 55 -14.87 10.12 -9.77
N PHE A 56 -15.20 9.48 -10.89
CA PHE A 56 -15.84 10.05 -12.09
C PHE A 56 -15.02 11.02 -12.94
N ILE A 57 -13.91 11.60 -12.45
CA ILE A 57 -13.06 12.45 -13.28
C ILE A 57 -12.24 11.61 -14.27
N ASP A 58 -11.86 10.40 -13.87
CA ASP A 58 -11.17 9.42 -14.72
C ASP A 58 -12.01 9.02 -15.95
N ILE A 59 -13.32 8.79 -15.80
CA ILE A 59 -14.20 8.49 -16.93
C ILE A 59 -14.42 9.73 -17.81
N CYS A 60 -14.50 10.93 -17.23
CA CYS A 60 -14.55 12.17 -18.02
C CYS A 60 -13.27 12.34 -18.85
N ALA A 61 -12.11 12.04 -18.27
CA ALA A 61 -10.83 12.05 -18.95
C ALA A 61 -10.76 10.98 -20.06
N ALA A 62 -11.28 9.78 -19.82
CA ALA A 62 -11.35 8.72 -20.83
C ALA A 62 -12.26 9.09 -22.02
N ILE A 63 -13.39 9.75 -21.78
CA ILE A 63 -14.30 10.21 -22.83
C ILE A 63 -13.70 11.35 -23.66
N THR A 64 -13.05 12.31 -23.00
CA THR A 64 -12.55 13.53 -23.65
C THR A 64 -11.12 13.37 -24.19
N GLY A 65 -10.38 12.39 -23.69
CA GLY A 65 -8.94 12.25 -23.90
C GLY A 65 -8.12 13.39 -23.32
N ARG A 66 -8.65 14.14 -22.33
CA ARG A 66 -8.07 15.39 -21.85
C ARG A 66 -8.15 15.53 -20.34
N VAL A 67 -7.10 16.14 -19.79
CA VAL A 67 -7.04 16.66 -18.43
C VAL A 67 -6.32 18.01 -18.44
N PRO A 68 -6.51 18.88 -17.44
CA PRO A 68 -5.72 20.11 -17.32
C PRO A 68 -4.22 19.80 -17.19
N ASP A 69 -3.40 20.52 -17.95
CA ASP A 69 -1.93 20.46 -17.85
C ASP A 69 -1.46 21.30 -16.65
N CYS A 70 -1.62 20.74 -15.45
CA CYS A 70 -1.28 21.39 -14.19
C CYS A 70 -0.91 20.38 -13.11
N GLY A 71 -0.38 20.87 -12.00
CA GLY A 71 -0.04 20.03 -10.85
C GLY A 71 0.98 18.95 -11.23
N LEU A 72 0.67 17.70 -10.91
CA LEU A 72 1.58 16.56 -11.11
C LEU A 72 1.78 16.16 -12.58
N HIS A 73 1.09 16.82 -13.52
CA HIS A 73 1.42 16.72 -14.94
C HIS A 73 2.64 17.55 -15.34
N THR A 74 2.97 18.62 -14.58
CA THR A 74 4.10 19.50 -14.89
C THR A 74 5.33 19.18 -14.04
N ASP A 75 6.53 19.50 -14.54
CA ASP A 75 7.76 19.29 -13.76
C ASP A 75 7.82 20.15 -12.50
N GLU A 76 7.20 21.32 -12.53
CA GLU A 76 7.11 22.23 -11.37
C GLU A 76 6.25 21.61 -10.25
N GLY A 77 5.07 21.07 -10.59
CA GLY A 77 4.17 20.50 -9.59
C GLY A 77 4.70 19.22 -8.94
N ARG A 78 5.71 18.59 -9.54
CA ARG A 78 6.36 17.36 -9.04
C ARG A 78 7.56 17.61 -8.14
N ARG A 79 7.92 18.88 -7.90
CA ARG A 79 9.01 19.26 -7.01
C ARG A 79 8.66 18.97 -5.55
N ALA A 80 9.56 18.29 -4.85
CA ALA A 80 9.39 17.96 -3.44
C ALA A 80 9.50 19.21 -2.56
N THR A 81 8.53 19.41 -1.67
CA THR A 81 8.48 20.52 -0.71
C THR A 81 8.98 20.12 0.68
N LEU A 82 9.19 18.82 0.90
CA LEU A 82 9.70 18.25 2.14
C LEU A 82 10.69 17.13 1.82
N HIS A 83 11.86 17.16 2.46
CA HIS A 83 12.88 16.12 2.42
C HIS A 83 12.98 15.45 3.80
N LEU A 84 12.74 14.14 3.85
CA LEU A 84 12.81 13.33 5.06
C LEU A 84 13.96 12.34 4.96
N ARG A 85 14.94 12.43 5.86
CA ARG A 85 16.08 11.50 5.87
C ARG A 85 15.94 10.50 6.99
N LEU A 86 16.00 9.21 6.66
CA LEU A 86 16.02 8.14 7.66
C LEU A 86 17.36 8.16 8.40
N THR A 87 17.33 8.27 9.73
CA THR A 87 18.54 8.27 10.58
C THR A 87 18.45 7.22 11.67
N GLY A 88 19.55 6.50 11.90
CA GLY A 88 19.59 5.46 12.94
C GLY A 88 18.66 4.25 12.69
N VAL A 89 18.18 4.05 11.46
CA VAL A 89 17.34 2.90 11.10
C VAL A 89 18.25 1.71 10.75
N ARG A 90 18.14 0.63 11.52
CA ARG A 90 18.99 -0.56 11.34
C ARG A 90 18.64 -1.30 10.05
N LYS A 91 19.65 -1.92 9.41
CA LYS A 91 19.47 -2.75 8.21
C LYS A 91 18.37 -3.81 8.38
N GLN A 92 18.31 -4.46 9.54
CA GLN A 92 17.29 -5.45 9.85
C GLN A 92 15.85 -4.91 9.69
N LEU A 93 15.60 -3.66 10.11
CA LEU A 93 14.28 -3.04 9.96
C LEU A 93 14.04 -2.57 8.51
N LEU A 94 15.07 -2.05 7.83
CA LEU A 94 15.00 -1.70 6.40
C LEU A 94 14.67 -2.91 5.52
N ASP A 95 15.12 -4.09 5.93
CA ASP A 95 14.85 -5.35 5.24
C ASP A 95 13.48 -5.95 5.58
N HIS A 96 12.72 -5.38 6.52
CA HIS A 96 11.45 -5.92 7.00
C HIS A 96 10.24 -5.21 6.36
N ASP A 97 9.28 -5.98 5.85
CA ASP A 97 8.18 -5.42 5.04
C ASP A 97 7.23 -4.51 5.82
N VAL A 98 7.08 -4.73 7.13
CA VAL A 98 6.25 -3.90 8.02
C VAL A 98 6.71 -2.43 8.09
N LEU A 99 7.99 -2.14 7.80
CA LEU A 99 8.49 -0.77 7.83
C LEU A 99 7.79 0.11 6.80
N TYR A 100 7.50 -0.42 5.63
CA TYR A 100 7.05 0.34 4.47
C TYR A 100 5.63 0.93 4.61
N PRO A 101 4.61 0.19 5.09
CA PRO A 101 3.32 0.80 5.41
C PRO A 101 3.42 1.81 6.57
N VAL A 102 4.29 1.56 7.56
CA VAL A 102 4.53 2.50 8.68
C VAL A 102 5.19 3.79 8.20
N LEU A 103 6.20 3.67 7.33
CA LEU A 103 6.88 4.81 6.72
C LEU A 103 5.88 5.61 5.89
N GLY A 104 5.10 4.96 5.02
CA GLY A 104 4.06 5.62 4.24
C GLY A 104 3.08 6.40 5.11
N HIS A 105 2.61 5.81 6.20
CA HIS A 105 1.75 6.49 7.16
C HIS A 105 2.40 7.75 7.74
N LEU A 106 3.67 7.65 8.18
CA LEU A 106 4.46 8.78 8.67
C LEU A 106 4.63 9.87 7.60
N LEU A 107 4.95 9.50 6.36
CA LEU A 107 5.09 10.45 5.25
C LEU A 107 3.80 11.27 5.10
N GLY A 108 2.65 10.59 5.10
CA GLY A 108 1.36 11.25 4.99
C GLY A 108 1.06 12.21 6.14
N LEU A 109 1.38 11.85 7.38
CA LEU A 109 1.22 12.73 8.54
C LEU A 109 2.11 13.99 8.47
N ARG A 110 3.34 13.85 7.94
CA ARG A 110 4.34 14.94 7.91
C ARG A 110 4.15 15.88 6.72
N ALA A 111 3.77 15.34 5.56
CA ALA A 111 3.69 16.10 4.32
C ALA A 111 2.28 16.59 4.00
N GLY A 112 1.24 15.95 4.55
CA GLY A 112 -0.12 16.13 4.06
C GLY A 112 -0.15 15.86 2.56
N ASN A 113 -0.81 16.73 1.79
CA ASN A 113 -0.93 16.58 0.34
C ASN A 113 0.29 17.10 -0.46
N GLY A 114 1.36 17.52 0.21
CA GLY A 114 2.60 17.97 -0.43
C GLY A 114 3.42 16.82 -1.02
N VAL A 115 4.26 17.13 -2.02
CA VAL A 115 5.24 16.17 -2.56
C VAL A 115 6.38 16.02 -1.56
N VAL A 116 6.65 14.78 -1.13
CA VAL A 116 7.68 14.45 -0.15
C VAL A 116 8.76 13.59 -0.77
N ALA A 117 10.02 13.90 -0.48
CA ALA A 117 11.17 13.06 -0.79
C ALA A 117 11.64 12.33 0.48
N VAL A 118 11.92 11.03 0.37
CA VAL A 118 12.50 10.21 1.43
C VAL A 118 13.87 9.69 1.01
N GLU A 119 14.87 9.87 1.86
CA GLU A 119 16.25 9.40 1.68
C GLU A 119 16.60 8.33 2.73
N GLY A 120 17.39 7.33 2.34
CA GLY A 120 17.88 6.27 3.24
C GLY A 120 17.20 4.90 3.05
N LEU A 121 16.34 4.74 2.04
CA LEU A 121 15.83 3.44 1.65
C LEU A 121 16.88 2.62 0.86
N PRO A 122 16.90 1.28 0.96
CA PRO A 122 17.78 0.45 0.15
C PRO A 122 17.49 0.61 -1.35
N GLN A 123 18.54 0.62 -2.18
CA GLN A 123 18.39 0.74 -3.65
C GLN A 123 17.57 -0.39 -4.27
N ASN A 124 17.56 -1.57 -3.65
CA ASN A 124 16.80 -2.74 -4.08
C ASN A 124 15.38 -2.79 -3.47
N THR A 125 14.84 -1.68 -2.98
CA THR A 125 13.45 -1.61 -2.49
C THR A 125 12.49 -2.01 -3.61
N SER A 126 11.68 -3.05 -3.39
CA SER A 126 10.80 -3.60 -4.40
C SER A 126 9.58 -2.72 -4.68
N GLU A 127 8.94 -2.91 -5.84
CA GLU A 127 7.68 -2.23 -6.18
C GLU A 127 6.59 -2.48 -5.14
N ASP A 128 6.48 -3.69 -4.56
CA ASP A 128 5.49 -3.98 -3.51
C ASP A 128 5.75 -3.20 -2.21
N ARG A 129 7.03 -2.97 -1.86
CA ARG A 129 7.39 -2.12 -0.73
C ARG A 129 7.04 -0.66 -1.01
N LEU A 130 7.32 -0.16 -2.21
CA LEU A 130 6.93 1.18 -2.63
C LEU A 130 5.41 1.34 -2.73
N LYS A 131 4.70 0.29 -3.15
CA LYS A 131 3.23 0.17 -3.12
C LYS A 131 2.70 0.34 -1.71
N ALA A 132 3.29 -0.36 -0.73
CA ALA A 132 2.91 -0.23 0.68
C ALA A 132 3.15 1.18 1.23
N VAL A 133 4.29 1.80 0.92
CA VAL A 133 4.58 3.21 1.27
C VAL A 133 3.50 4.12 0.66
N GLY A 134 3.30 4.04 -0.65
CA GLY A 134 2.40 4.93 -1.38
C GLY A 134 0.95 4.81 -0.93
N ALA A 135 0.47 3.57 -0.69
CA ALA A 135 -0.88 3.33 -0.24
C ALA A 135 -1.16 3.92 1.15
N ALA A 136 -0.24 3.73 2.10
CA ALA A 136 -0.39 4.29 3.45
C ALA A 136 -0.27 5.83 3.44
N ALA A 137 0.68 6.38 2.67
CA ALA A 137 0.87 7.81 2.47
C ALA A 137 -0.36 8.52 1.86
N ALA A 138 -0.98 7.90 0.86
CA ALA A 138 -2.22 8.40 0.26
C ALA A 138 -3.39 8.41 1.26
N SER A 139 -3.39 7.46 2.19
CA SER A 139 -4.48 7.26 3.16
C SER A 139 -4.41 8.26 4.32
N SER A 140 -3.23 8.41 4.93
CA SER A 140 -3.05 9.30 6.08
C SER A 140 -2.81 10.75 5.72
N GLY A 141 -2.23 11.01 4.54
CA GLY A 141 -1.81 12.36 4.14
C GLY A 141 -2.40 12.87 2.86
N ALA A 142 -3.16 12.08 2.09
CA ALA A 142 -3.58 12.51 0.76
C ALA A 142 -2.42 12.75 -0.24
N ILE A 143 -1.24 12.18 0.03
CA ILE A 143 -0.09 12.21 -0.88
C ILE A 143 -0.49 11.59 -2.23
N ALA A 144 -0.06 12.24 -3.31
CA ALA A 144 -0.25 11.78 -4.69
C ALA A 144 1.09 11.48 -5.40
N LEU A 145 2.21 11.95 -4.85
CA LEU A 145 3.57 11.67 -5.30
C LEU A 145 4.52 11.74 -4.11
N PHE A 146 5.30 10.69 -3.90
CA PHE A 146 6.54 10.72 -3.12
C PHE A 146 7.73 10.36 -4.00
N HIS A 147 8.91 10.86 -3.64
CA HIS A 147 10.18 10.48 -4.25
C HIS A 147 10.96 9.63 -3.24
N ALA A 148 11.40 8.43 -3.60
CA ALA A 148 12.41 7.72 -2.83
C ALA A 148 13.77 7.94 -3.48
N ILE A 149 14.61 8.77 -2.85
CA ILE A 149 15.90 9.20 -3.40
C ILE A 149 16.80 7.98 -3.66
N GLY A 150 17.28 7.88 -4.90
CA GLY A 150 18.11 6.76 -5.38
C GLY A 150 17.35 5.48 -5.70
N VAL A 151 16.01 5.47 -5.58
CA VAL A 151 15.14 4.30 -5.81
C VAL A 151 14.13 4.57 -6.91
N THR A 152 13.31 5.62 -6.76
CA THR A 152 12.26 5.96 -7.75
C THR A 152 12.86 6.67 -8.97
N PRO A 153 12.31 6.45 -10.18
CA PRO A 153 12.97 6.82 -11.43
C PRO A 153 13.19 8.33 -11.61
N GLU A 154 12.33 9.19 -11.03
CA GLU A 154 12.48 10.65 -11.12
C GLU A 154 13.51 11.23 -10.15
N ALA A 155 13.96 10.45 -9.16
CA ALA A 155 14.68 10.96 -8.00
C ALA A 155 16.05 10.29 -7.81
N PRO A 156 16.97 10.36 -8.78
CA PRO A 156 18.31 9.79 -8.61
C PRO A 156 19.08 10.48 -7.45
N THR A 157 18.81 11.77 -7.22
CA THR A 157 19.36 12.54 -6.09
C THR A 157 18.35 13.58 -5.61
N TRP A 158 18.51 14.07 -4.39
CA TRP A 158 17.70 15.16 -3.83
C TRP A 158 17.68 16.41 -4.74
N ASN A 159 18.85 16.84 -5.23
CA ASN A 159 18.98 18.05 -6.06
C ASN A 159 18.14 18.01 -7.35
N VAL A 160 17.84 16.83 -7.87
CA VAL A 160 17.04 16.68 -9.10
C VAL A 160 15.56 16.98 -8.85
N VAL A 161 15.04 16.70 -7.65
CA VAL A 161 13.61 16.80 -7.33
C VAL A 161 13.27 17.89 -6.33
N ALA A 162 14.27 18.51 -5.69
CA ALA A 162 14.09 19.56 -4.70
C ALA A 162 13.27 20.74 -5.25
N GLY A 163 12.25 21.15 -4.51
CA GLY A 163 11.52 22.39 -4.70
C GLY A 163 12.21 23.58 -4.03
N ALA A 164 11.95 24.78 -4.53
CA ALA A 164 12.45 26.00 -3.91
C ALA A 164 11.93 26.14 -2.47
N GLY A 165 12.85 26.36 -1.52
CA GLY A 165 12.49 26.50 -0.10
C GLY A 165 11.98 25.21 0.54
N ALA A 166 12.28 24.04 -0.04
CA ALA A 166 11.91 22.77 0.55
C ALA A 166 12.46 22.63 1.98
N ARG A 167 11.61 22.13 2.88
CA ARG A 167 12.00 21.86 4.27
C ARG A 167 12.75 20.55 4.36
N GLU A 168 13.68 20.45 5.30
CA GLU A 168 14.38 19.20 5.59
C GLU A 168 14.12 18.78 7.04
N ASP A 169 13.90 17.49 7.26
CA ASP A 169 13.68 16.92 8.59
C ASP A 169 14.27 15.50 8.67
N MET A 170 14.56 15.05 9.89
CA MET A 170 15.10 13.72 10.16
C MET A 170 14.00 12.81 10.69
N VAL A 171 13.99 11.57 10.21
CA VAL A 171 13.10 10.52 10.69
C VAL A 171 13.93 9.51 11.46
N THR A 172 13.72 9.46 12.76
CA THR A 172 14.39 8.54 13.66
C THR A 172 13.62 7.24 13.84
N LEU A 173 14.24 6.24 14.45
CA LEU A 173 13.53 5.02 14.88
C LEU A 173 12.36 5.32 15.83
N ALA A 174 12.48 6.35 16.69
CA ALA A 174 11.40 6.73 17.60
C ALA A 174 10.19 7.27 16.84
N ASP A 175 10.40 8.06 15.78
CA ASP A 175 9.32 8.55 14.91
C ASP A 175 8.61 7.38 14.21
N LEU A 176 9.36 6.40 13.72
CA LEU A 176 8.81 5.20 13.08
C LEU A 176 7.99 4.34 14.06
N ARG A 177 8.48 4.15 15.28
CA ARG A 177 7.71 3.46 16.35
C ARG A 177 6.41 4.20 16.66
N ALA A 178 6.47 5.51 16.83
CA ALA A 178 5.28 6.32 17.09
C ALA A 178 4.25 6.23 15.94
N ALA A 179 4.71 6.23 14.69
CA ALA A 179 3.84 6.03 13.53
C ALA A 179 3.23 4.61 13.49
N ARG A 180 4.01 3.58 13.81
CA ARG A 180 3.53 2.20 13.93
C ARG A 180 2.43 2.10 15.00
N ASP A 181 2.67 2.66 16.18
CA ASP A 181 1.75 2.56 17.32
C ASP A 181 0.41 3.27 17.05
N GLN A 182 0.38 4.27 16.16
CA GLN A 182 -0.88 4.88 15.70
C GLN A 182 -1.72 3.94 14.82
N LEU A 183 -1.09 3.04 14.07
CA LEU A 183 -1.76 2.00 13.27
C LEU A 183 -2.02 0.72 14.08
N ALA A 184 -1.22 0.46 15.10
CA ALA A 184 -1.18 -0.79 15.88
C ALA A 184 -1.82 -0.61 17.26
N ARG A 185 -3.13 -0.35 17.31
CA ARG A 185 -3.84 -0.14 18.59
C ARG A 185 -3.94 -1.41 19.42
N VAL A 186 -3.88 -2.57 18.77
CA VAL A 186 -3.94 -3.88 19.41
C VAL A 186 -2.53 -4.38 19.76
N PRO A 187 -2.23 -4.66 21.05
CA PRO A 187 -0.91 -5.05 21.49
C PRO A 187 -0.57 -6.51 21.15
N SER A 188 0.72 -6.83 21.17
CA SER A 188 1.24 -8.19 21.00
C SER A 188 0.68 -9.12 22.10
N GLY A 189 0.30 -10.35 21.72
CA GLY A 189 -0.34 -11.35 22.60
C GLY A 189 -1.86 -11.23 22.75
N ALA A 190 -2.49 -10.15 22.30
CA ALA A 190 -3.94 -10.01 22.31
C ALA A 190 -4.60 -11.01 21.34
N GLU A 191 -5.80 -11.48 21.68
CA GLU A 191 -6.62 -12.30 20.78
C GLU A 191 -7.08 -11.49 19.56
N ILE A 192 -7.09 -12.13 18.40
CA ILE A 192 -7.58 -11.54 17.16
C ILE A 192 -8.63 -12.46 16.52
N GLY A 193 -9.63 -11.85 15.92
CA GLY A 193 -10.74 -12.56 15.29
C GLY A 193 -10.47 -12.94 13.84
N ALA A 194 -9.58 -12.21 13.16
CA ALA A 194 -9.21 -12.48 11.78
C ALA A 194 -7.89 -11.81 11.37
N VAL A 195 -7.42 -12.20 10.19
CA VAL A 195 -6.34 -11.55 9.46
C VAL A 195 -6.82 -11.13 8.07
N SER A 196 -6.47 -9.93 7.62
CA SER A 196 -6.76 -9.45 6.26
C SER A 196 -5.52 -8.80 5.67
N VAL A 197 -5.00 -9.36 4.58
CA VAL A 197 -3.79 -8.88 3.88
C VAL A 197 -4.08 -8.53 2.42
N GLY A 198 -3.11 -7.90 1.75
CA GLY A 198 -3.23 -7.61 0.31
C GLY A 198 -4.07 -6.37 0.00
N THR A 199 -3.95 -5.31 0.81
CA THR A 199 -4.53 -3.99 0.49
C THR A 199 -3.39 -2.96 0.32
N PRO A 200 -3.12 -2.40 -0.87
CA PRO A 200 -3.75 -2.68 -2.16
C PRO A 200 -3.59 -4.13 -2.61
N HIS A 201 -4.42 -4.56 -3.55
CA HIS A 201 -4.49 -5.94 -4.06
C HIS A 201 -3.12 -6.58 -4.21
N ALA A 202 -2.96 -7.76 -3.59
CA ALA A 202 -1.71 -8.50 -3.55
C ALA A 202 -1.19 -8.80 -4.96
N SER A 203 0.13 -8.68 -5.14
CA SER A 203 0.83 -9.09 -6.36
C SER A 203 0.98 -10.61 -6.43
N GLU A 204 1.31 -11.15 -7.60
CA GLU A 204 1.61 -12.59 -7.72
C GLU A 204 2.72 -13.05 -6.79
N ARG A 205 3.73 -12.19 -6.56
CA ARG A 205 4.85 -12.47 -5.66
C ARG A 205 4.39 -12.56 -4.20
N GLU A 206 3.52 -11.66 -3.78
CA GLU A 206 2.92 -11.68 -2.44
C GLU A 206 2.03 -12.90 -2.24
N LEU A 207 1.24 -13.28 -3.25
CA LEU A 207 0.39 -14.48 -3.19
C LEU A 207 1.21 -15.77 -3.09
N ARG A 208 2.27 -15.92 -3.88
CA ARG A 208 3.17 -17.10 -3.80
C ARG A 208 3.84 -17.19 -2.44
N ARG A 209 4.35 -16.06 -1.92
CA ARG A 209 4.93 -16.02 -0.57
C ARG A 209 3.90 -16.36 0.50
N LEU A 210 2.67 -15.88 0.38
CA LEU A 210 1.60 -16.25 1.30
C LEU A 210 1.36 -17.77 1.27
N ALA A 211 1.28 -18.37 0.07
CA ALA A 211 1.09 -19.81 -0.09
C ALA A 211 2.20 -20.62 0.59
N ASP A 212 3.46 -20.21 0.41
CA ASP A 212 4.61 -20.84 1.08
C ASP A 212 4.48 -20.76 2.61
N LEU A 213 4.08 -19.60 3.16
CA LEU A 213 3.96 -19.40 4.60
C LEU A 213 2.81 -20.19 5.23
N VAL A 214 1.64 -20.23 4.59
CA VAL A 214 0.46 -20.92 5.14
C VAL A 214 0.55 -22.45 4.99
N ALA A 215 1.47 -22.95 4.16
CA ALA A 215 1.76 -24.37 4.08
C ALA A 215 2.35 -24.90 5.40
N ASP A 216 3.23 -24.12 6.03
CA ASP A 216 3.84 -24.43 7.32
C ASP A 216 2.92 -24.06 8.50
N ASP A 217 2.25 -22.90 8.42
CA ASP A 217 1.45 -22.32 9.50
C ASP A 217 0.00 -22.05 9.04
N ARG A 218 -0.82 -23.10 8.99
CA ARG A 218 -2.24 -22.98 8.59
C ARG A 218 -3.05 -22.09 9.55
N PRO A 219 -3.87 -21.15 9.06
CA PRO A 219 -4.74 -20.33 9.89
C PRO A 219 -5.73 -21.15 10.74
N SER A 220 -5.83 -20.83 12.03
CA SER A 220 -6.88 -21.34 12.94
C SER A 220 -8.06 -20.37 13.10
N ILE A 221 -7.89 -19.13 12.62
CA ILE A 221 -8.91 -18.09 12.52
C ILE A 221 -9.09 -17.65 11.05
N PRO A 222 -10.20 -16.97 10.70
CA PRO A 222 -10.42 -16.45 9.36
C PRO A 222 -9.24 -15.62 8.82
N PHE A 223 -8.72 -16.01 7.66
CA PHE A 223 -7.64 -15.33 6.95
C PHE A 223 -8.14 -14.90 5.57
N TYR A 224 -8.02 -13.61 5.26
CA TYR A 224 -8.43 -13.04 3.98
C TYR A 224 -7.22 -12.48 3.24
N VAL A 225 -7.17 -12.71 1.92
CA VAL A 225 -6.24 -12.02 1.02
C VAL A 225 -7.02 -11.34 -0.09
N ASN A 226 -6.83 -10.02 -0.24
CA ASN A 226 -7.40 -9.27 -1.36
C ASN A 226 -6.44 -9.29 -2.56
N THR A 227 -6.94 -9.64 -3.74
CA THR A 227 -6.13 -9.63 -4.98
C THR A 227 -6.98 -9.37 -6.23
N GLY A 228 -6.32 -9.15 -7.37
CA GLY A 228 -6.98 -9.02 -8.67
C GLY A 228 -7.10 -10.38 -9.37
N ARG A 229 -8.14 -10.53 -10.21
CA ARG A 229 -8.37 -11.74 -11.01
C ARG A 229 -7.18 -12.13 -11.88
N ALA A 230 -6.46 -11.14 -12.42
CA ALA A 230 -5.28 -11.37 -13.26
C ALA A 230 -4.12 -12.01 -12.48
N GLN A 231 -3.85 -11.53 -11.26
CA GLN A 231 -2.81 -12.08 -10.39
C GLN A 231 -3.18 -13.49 -9.92
N LEU A 232 -4.46 -13.71 -9.59
CA LEU A 232 -4.96 -15.03 -9.23
C LEU A 232 -4.79 -16.03 -10.38
N ALA A 233 -5.08 -15.63 -11.62
CA ALA A 233 -4.84 -16.46 -12.79
C ALA A 233 -3.34 -16.70 -13.04
N GLY A 234 -2.49 -15.70 -12.82
CA GLY A 234 -1.04 -15.79 -13.01
C GLY A 234 -0.32 -16.74 -12.05
N ILE A 235 -0.88 -16.99 -10.86
CA ILE A 235 -0.32 -17.95 -9.91
C ILE A 235 -0.72 -19.41 -10.16
N GLY A 236 -1.73 -19.67 -11.01
CA GLY A 236 -2.16 -21.02 -11.38
C GLY A 236 -2.64 -21.83 -10.18
N SER A 237 -2.19 -23.09 -10.06
CA SER A 237 -2.60 -24.01 -8.98
C SER A 237 -2.22 -23.55 -7.58
N VAL A 238 -1.32 -22.57 -7.44
CA VAL A 238 -1.00 -21.95 -6.14
C VAL A 238 -2.24 -21.26 -5.54
N ALA A 239 -3.22 -20.87 -6.37
CA ALA A 239 -4.50 -20.39 -5.88
C ALA A 239 -5.27 -21.46 -5.09
N ASP A 240 -5.20 -22.72 -5.54
CA ASP A 240 -5.85 -23.85 -4.88
C ASP A 240 -5.14 -24.15 -3.55
N ASP A 241 -3.81 -24.08 -3.52
CA ASP A 241 -3.01 -24.27 -2.29
C ASP A 241 -3.41 -23.27 -1.18
N LEU A 242 -3.67 -22.02 -1.54
CA LEU A 242 -4.16 -21.00 -0.61
C LEU A 242 -5.54 -21.37 -0.03
N VAL A 243 -6.47 -21.77 -0.89
CA VAL A 243 -7.83 -22.16 -0.48
C VAL A 243 -7.79 -23.41 0.40
N ASP A 244 -6.99 -24.42 0.03
CA ASP A 244 -6.81 -25.67 0.78
C ASP A 244 -6.12 -25.46 2.13
N ALA A 245 -5.32 -24.40 2.26
CA ALA A 245 -4.75 -23.95 3.53
C ALA A 245 -5.74 -23.18 4.41
N GLY A 246 -6.94 -22.85 3.92
CA GLY A 246 -7.98 -22.12 4.67
C GLY A 246 -7.98 -20.60 4.45
N VAL A 247 -7.28 -20.11 3.42
CA VAL A 247 -7.28 -18.69 3.06
C VAL A 247 -8.49 -18.36 2.19
N THR A 248 -9.24 -17.33 2.59
CA THR A 248 -10.32 -16.75 1.78
C THR A 248 -9.75 -15.74 0.80
N VAL A 249 -9.71 -16.10 -0.48
CA VAL A 249 -9.28 -15.19 -1.56
C VAL A 249 -10.44 -14.27 -1.94
N VAL A 250 -10.24 -12.96 -1.78
CA VAL A 250 -11.22 -11.93 -2.13
C VAL A 250 -10.75 -11.19 -3.38
N THR A 251 -11.59 -11.19 -4.42
CA THR A 251 -11.35 -10.41 -5.64
C THR A 251 -12.40 -9.32 -5.81
N ASP A 252 -12.17 -8.40 -6.74
CA ASP A 252 -13.09 -7.33 -7.15
C ASP A 252 -13.39 -6.24 -6.11
N THR A 253 -12.91 -6.40 -4.89
CA THR A 253 -13.08 -5.45 -3.79
C THR A 253 -11.98 -5.58 -2.75
N CYS A 254 -11.69 -4.48 -2.06
CA CYS A 254 -10.93 -4.50 -0.82
C CYS A 254 -11.87 -4.72 0.37
N THR A 255 -11.43 -5.49 1.37
CA THR A 255 -12.25 -5.84 2.54
C THR A 255 -12.51 -4.66 3.47
N TYR A 256 -11.77 -3.55 3.38
CA TYR A 256 -11.98 -2.34 4.20
C TYR A 256 -13.16 -1.45 3.75
N ILE A 257 -13.79 -1.76 2.61
CA ILE A 257 -14.89 -0.95 2.03
C ILE A 257 -16.21 -1.69 2.13
N THR A 258 -16.23 -2.95 1.71
CA THR A 258 -17.43 -3.79 1.69
C THR A 258 -17.39 -4.75 2.86
N PRO A 259 -18.54 -5.06 3.49
CA PRO A 259 -18.55 -5.87 4.69
C PRO A 259 -18.47 -7.37 4.34
N VAL A 260 -17.48 -7.75 3.54
CA VAL A 260 -17.13 -9.15 3.22
C VAL A 260 -16.80 -9.90 4.51
N MET A 261 -16.19 -9.21 5.46
CA MET A 261 -15.80 -9.71 6.78
C MET A 261 -16.96 -9.68 7.81
N HIS A 262 -18.22 -9.77 7.39
CA HIS A 262 -19.37 -9.63 8.29
C HIS A 262 -19.41 -10.71 9.39
N GLY A 263 -19.74 -10.30 10.62
CA GLY A 263 -20.00 -11.23 11.73
C GLY A 263 -18.74 -11.71 12.47
N LEU A 264 -17.56 -11.18 12.14
CA LEU A 264 -16.34 -11.44 12.90
C LEU A 264 -16.35 -10.64 14.21
N ALA A 265 -16.01 -11.30 15.30
CA ALA A 265 -15.83 -10.68 16.61
C ALA A 265 -14.33 -10.47 16.91
N GLY A 266 -14.00 -9.35 17.55
CA GLY A 266 -12.64 -9.04 17.97
C GLY A 266 -11.80 -8.28 16.93
N PRO A 267 -10.55 -7.93 17.27
CA PRO A 267 -9.68 -7.15 16.41
C PRO A 267 -9.18 -7.92 15.19
N VAL A 268 -8.76 -7.20 14.16
CA VAL A 268 -8.22 -7.77 12.92
C VAL A 268 -6.76 -7.39 12.74
N MET A 269 -5.93 -8.35 12.34
CA MET A 269 -4.54 -8.09 11.98
C MET A 269 -4.37 -7.90 10.47
N THR A 270 -3.48 -6.99 10.06
CA THR A 270 -3.19 -6.72 8.65
C THR A 270 -1.72 -6.38 8.41
N ASP A 271 -1.25 -6.57 7.18
CA ASP A 271 0.04 -6.08 6.69
C ASP A 271 -0.06 -4.71 6.00
N SER A 272 -1.28 -4.15 5.92
CA SER A 272 -1.58 -2.95 5.16
C SER A 272 -1.78 -1.72 6.03
N GLY A 273 -0.97 -0.68 5.81
CA GLY A 273 -1.20 0.62 6.42
C GLY A 273 -2.51 1.28 5.96
N LYS A 274 -2.93 1.05 4.71
CA LYS A 274 -4.20 1.56 4.17
C LYS A 274 -5.40 0.87 4.81
N TRP A 275 -5.35 -0.44 4.97
CA TRP A 275 -6.39 -1.20 5.66
C TRP A 275 -6.46 -0.79 7.13
N ALA A 276 -5.31 -0.72 7.81
CA ALA A 276 -5.23 -0.31 9.22
C ALA A 276 -5.75 1.11 9.46
N TRP A 277 -5.62 2.00 8.48
CA TRP A 277 -6.15 3.36 8.55
C TRP A 277 -7.67 3.42 8.40
N TYR A 278 -8.25 2.73 7.41
CA TYR A 278 -9.68 2.87 7.08
C TYR A 278 -10.61 1.87 7.77
N ALA A 279 -10.15 0.66 8.08
CA ALA A 279 -11.01 -0.36 8.68
C ALA A 279 -11.64 0.06 10.02
N PRO A 280 -10.97 0.79 10.93
CA PRO A 280 -11.61 1.27 12.16
C PRO A 280 -12.83 2.15 11.90
N SER A 281 -12.73 3.10 10.97
CA SER A 281 -13.82 4.02 10.66
C SER A 281 -14.91 3.39 9.79
N ASN A 282 -14.53 2.51 8.87
CA ASN A 282 -15.46 1.96 7.88
C ASN A 282 -16.20 0.72 8.39
N LEU A 283 -15.54 -0.09 9.22
CA LEU A 283 -16.03 -1.40 9.66
C LEU A 283 -16.14 -1.53 11.18
N GLY A 284 -15.54 -0.61 11.95
CA GLY A 284 -15.56 -0.66 13.41
C GLY A 284 -14.58 -1.66 14.03
N TYR A 285 -13.60 -2.17 13.27
CA TYR A 285 -12.58 -3.09 13.79
C TYR A 285 -11.43 -2.33 14.48
N GLU A 286 -10.99 -2.83 15.63
CA GLU A 286 -9.66 -2.53 16.15
C GLU A 286 -8.59 -3.27 15.33
N VAL A 287 -7.39 -2.68 15.23
CA VAL A 287 -6.37 -3.16 14.29
C VAL A 287 -5.03 -3.47 14.96
N ALA A 288 -4.49 -4.63 14.58
CA ALA A 288 -3.07 -4.96 14.71
C ALA A 288 -2.38 -4.83 13.35
N ILE A 289 -1.19 -4.22 13.29
CA ILE A 289 -0.35 -4.24 12.07
C ILE A 289 0.86 -5.17 12.26
N GLY A 290 1.34 -5.80 11.20
CA GLY A 290 2.56 -6.63 11.18
C GLY A 290 3.07 -6.87 9.75
N SER A 291 4.12 -7.68 9.57
CA SER A 291 4.46 -8.23 8.25
C SER A 291 3.53 -9.37 7.84
N LEU A 292 3.66 -9.84 6.61
CA LEU A 292 2.93 -11.02 6.13
C LEU A 292 3.22 -12.27 6.99
N GLU A 293 4.49 -12.49 7.37
CA GLU A 293 4.90 -13.59 8.26
C GLU A 293 4.29 -13.46 9.65
N GLU A 294 4.26 -12.26 10.21
CA GLU A 294 3.61 -12.00 11.50
C GLU A 294 2.11 -12.25 11.41
N CYS A 295 1.47 -11.83 10.31
CA CYS A 295 0.06 -12.08 10.05
C CYS A 295 -0.25 -13.58 9.97
N VAL A 296 0.55 -14.36 9.22
CA VAL A 296 0.38 -15.82 9.09
C VAL A 296 0.57 -16.52 10.45
N ARG A 297 1.67 -16.25 11.16
CA ARG A 297 1.91 -16.83 12.49
C ARG A 297 0.80 -16.48 13.48
N SER A 298 0.32 -15.23 13.44
CA SER A 298 -0.77 -14.77 14.31
C SER A 298 -2.08 -15.48 13.99
N ALA A 299 -2.36 -15.72 12.71
CA ALA A 299 -3.53 -16.46 12.27
C ALA A 299 -3.49 -17.94 12.69
N ALA A 300 -2.30 -18.56 12.70
CA ALA A 300 -2.14 -19.94 13.15
C ALA A 300 -2.48 -20.11 14.64
N VAL A 301 -2.17 -19.11 15.48
CA VAL A 301 -2.37 -19.19 16.94
C VAL A 301 -3.55 -18.36 17.50
N GLY A 302 -4.25 -17.60 16.66
CA GLY A 302 -5.39 -16.76 17.06
C GLY A 302 -5.04 -15.55 17.94
N ARG A 303 -3.77 -15.14 17.98
CA ARG A 303 -3.28 -14.01 18.79
C ARG A 303 -2.20 -13.25 18.04
N VAL A 304 -2.01 -11.97 18.37
CA VAL A 304 -0.96 -11.14 17.76
C VAL A 304 0.43 -11.66 18.12
N VAL A 305 1.18 -12.09 17.11
CA VAL A 305 2.59 -12.51 17.18
C VAL A 305 3.45 -11.53 16.37
N ARG A 306 4.30 -10.76 17.07
CA ARG A 306 5.24 -9.81 16.45
C ARG A 306 6.66 -10.06 16.92
N ASP A 307 7.61 -9.78 16.05
CA ASP A 307 9.00 -9.65 16.43
C ASP A 307 9.28 -8.20 16.87
N GLU A 308 9.23 -7.94 18.18
CA GLU A 308 9.56 -6.61 18.71
C GLU A 308 11.05 -6.27 18.61
N THR A 309 11.92 -7.26 18.36
CA THR A 309 13.38 -7.03 18.33
C THR A 309 13.81 -6.21 17.11
N ILE A 310 13.10 -6.30 15.99
CA ILE A 310 13.35 -5.46 14.80
C ILE A 310 13.09 -3.98 15.08
N TRP A 311 12.22 -3.69 16.04
CA TRP A 311 11.91 -2.34 16.45
C TRP A 311 12.85 -1.84 17.53
N GLY A 312 13.68 -2.69 18.17
CA GLY A 312 14.63 -2.33 19.23
C GLY A 312 15.73 -1.35 18.82
N THR A 313 16.33 -0.69 19.82
CA THR A 313 17.47 0.24 19.65
C THR A 313 18.74 -0.53 19.33
#